data_AF-A0A167JRZ7-F1
#
_entry.id   AF-A0A167JRZ7-F1
#
_cell.length_a   1.000
_cell.length_b   1.000
_cell.length_c   1.000
_cell.angle_alpha   90.00
_cell.angle_beta   90.00
_cell.angle_gamma   90.00
#
_symmetry.space_group_name_H-M   'P 1'
#
loop_
_entity.id
_entity.type
_entity.pdbx_description
1 polymer ?
#
loop_
_entity_poly.entity_id
_entity_poly.type
_entity_poly.pdbx_seq_one_letter_code
_entity_poly.pdbx_strand_id
1 'polypeptide(L)'
;MVDTETTGLAVGHHQIIELCMAVVLVNDAGRIAAVEVVRSGLVDPGHPLTAEIAELTGLTDQDLAERSIDEEQVAEMLASCDGVVAYNAGFDRPFVEKLIGRHVNVPWGCAMADVPWRKLGFEPGPQGYLLNQAGYYMPSAHRAKDDVLALIQLLDHVCDDGETIMAKTLAAMDAPAWRFEAQGAPYGYKDDLREQRYRWAWGRLHDVWHKHVRAEGYQAELDWYVSTIGKDPVIVPLPASERYRFHTTWTPA
;
A
#
# COMPACT_ATOMS: atom_id res chain seq x y z
N MET A 1 -4.47 -3.74 -10.16
CA MET A 1 -5.20 -3.44 -8.92
C MET A 1 -5.12 -4.65 -8.01
N VAL A 2 -4.91 -4.44 -6.71
CA VAL A 2 -4.76 -5.52 -5.72
C VAL A 2 -5.49 -5.13 -4.43
N ASP A 3 -6.16 -6.11 -3.81
CA ASP A 3 -6.70 -6.01 -2.45
C ASP A 3 -6.61 -7.38 -1.74
N THR A 4 -6.42 -7.38 -0.42
CA THR A 4 -6.26 -8.58 0.40
C THR A 4 -7.11 -8.54 1.67
N GLU A 5 -7.78 -9.67 1.95
CA GLU A 5 -8.30 -9.98 3.28
C GLU A 5 -7.35 -10.94 3.99
N THR A 6 -7.18 -10.74 5.29
CA THR A 6 -6.17 -11.46 6.08
C THR A 6 -6.72 -11.93 7.42
N THR A 7 -6.02 -12.85 8.07
CA THR A 7 -6.36 -13.26 9.44
C THR A 7 -6.05 -12.20 10.51
N GLY A 8 -5.52 -11.02 10.12
CA GLY A 8 -5.19 -9.91 11.02
C GLY A 8 -4.06 -9.02 10.49
N LEU A 9 -3.71 -7.97 11.24
CA LEU A 9 -2.95 -6.84 10.67
C LEU A 9 -1.44 -7.06 10.52
N ALA A 10 -0.83 -7.89 11.38
CA ALA A 10 0.62 -8.06 11.43
C ALA A 10 1.11 -9.13 10.45
N VAL A 11 1.77 -8.71 9.37
CA VAL A 11 2.32 -9.58 8.31
C VAL A 11 3.15 -10.77 8.85
N GLY A 12 3.90 -10.57 9.94
CA GLY A 12 4.70 -11.63 10.56
C GLY A 12 3.89 -12.75 11.23
N HIS A 13 2.64 -12.47 11.63
CA HIS A 13 1.79 -13.38 12.40
C HIS A 13 0.52 -13.83 11.66
N HIS A 14 0.13 -13.11 10.61
CA HIS A 14 -1.11 -13.34 9.88
C HIS A 14 -0.83 -13.68 8.42
N GLN A 15 -1.85 -14.14 7.71
CA GLN A 15 -1.75 -14.50 6.28
C GLN A 15 -3.01 -14.10 5.53
N ILE A 16 -2.89 -14.08 4.20
CA ILE A 16 -4.00 -13.84 3.28
C ILE A 16 -5.03 -14.97 3.41
N ILE A 17 -6.31 -14.63 3.37
CA ILE A 17 -7.45 -15.55 3.26
C ILE A 17 -8.31 -15.27 2.01
N GLU A 18 -8.26 -14.04 1.47
CA GLU A 18 -8.81 -13.69 0.16
C GLU A 18 -7.84 -12.73 -0.54
N LEU A 19 -7.57 -12.95 -1.82
CA LEU A 19 -6.80 -12.02 -2.66
C LEU A 19 -7.57 -11.80 -3.95
N CYS A 20 -7.78 -10.52 -4.28
CA CYS A 20 -8.26 -10.14 -5.60
C CYS A 20 -7.21 -9.32 -6.36
N MET A 21 -7.08 -9.64 -7.65
CA MET A 21 -6.26 -8.90 -8.59
C MET A 21 -7.07 -8.58 -9.84
N ALA A 22 -6.95 -7.35 -10.31
CA ALA A 22 -7.49 -6.95 -11.61
C ALA A 22 -6.42 -6.27 -12.47
N VAL A 23 -6.32 -6.68 -13.73
CA VAL A 23 -5.51 -6.00 -14.76
C VAL A 23 -6.42 -5.06 -15.51
N VAL A 24 -6.02 -3.79 -15.55
CA VAL A 24 -6.76 -2.72 -16.20
C VAL A 24 -5.84 -2.00 -17.17
N LEU A 25 -6.37 -1.65 -18.34
CA LEU A 25 -5.69 -0.79 -19.29
C LEU A 25 -6.00 0.66 -18.94
N VAL A 26 -4.95 1.47 -18.84
CA VAL A 26 -5.04 2.90 -18.53
C VAL A 26 -4.42 3.67 -19.68
N ASN A 27 -5.08 4.73 -20.16
CA ASN A 27 -4.52 5.58 -21.20
C ASN A 27 -3.63 6.69 -20.61
N ASP A 28 -2.97 7.47 -21.48
CA ASP A 28 -2.06 8.55 -21.08
C ASP A 28 -2.72 9.65 -20.22
N ALA A 29 -4.05 9.79 -20.27
CA ALA A 29 -4.82 10.72 -19.45
C ALA A 29 -5.24 10.13 -18.09
N GLY A 30 -4.78 8.92 -17.75
CA GLY A 30 -5.17 8.22 -16.54
C GLY A 30 -6.61 7.69 -16.56
N ARG A 31 -7.27 7.59 -17.72
CA ARG A 31 -8.61 6.96 -17.80
C ARG A 31 -8.50 5.46 -17.92
N ILE A 32 -9.38 4.74 -17.24
CA ILE A 32 -9.48 3.29 -17.35
C ILE A 32 -10.18 2.96 -18.68
N ALA A 33 -9.42 2.43 -19.63
CA ALA A 33 -9.89 2.07 -20.97
C ALA A 33 -10.56 0.69 -21.00
N ALA A 34 -10.07 -0.26 -20.20
CA ALA A 34 -10.62 -1.60 -20.10
C ALA A 34 -10.25 -2.29 -18.77
N VAL A 35 -11.07 -3.25 -18.36
CA VAL A 35 -10.73 -4.25 -17.34
C VAL A 35 -10.54 -5.57 -18.07
N GLU A 36 -9.29 -6.04 -18.19
CA GLU A 36 -8.97 -7.24 -18.98
C GLU A 36 -9.22 -8.52 -18.20
N VAL A 37 -8.89 -8.49 -16.90
CA VAL A 37 -9.04 -9.66 -16.03
C VAL A 37 -9.39 -9.21 -14.63
N VAL A 38 -10.24 -9.99 -13.96
CA VAL A 38 -10.47 -9.94 -12.52
C VAL A 38 -10.35 -11.36 -12.02
N ARG A 39 -9.40 -11.62 -11.13
CA ARG A 39 -9.21 -12.91 -10.46
C ARG A 39 -9.34 -12.71 -8.97
N SER A 40 -10.08 -13.61 -8.33
CA SER A 40 -10.22 -13.67 -6.88
C SER A 40 -9.99 -15.10 -6.45
N GLY A 41 -9.24 -15.28 -5.37
CA GLY A 41 -8.95 -16.58 -4.79
C GLY A 41 -9.07 -16.54 -3.28
N LEU A 42 -9.34 -17.69 -2.68
CA LEU A 42 -9.36 -17.90 -1.24
C LEU A 42 -8.15 -18.75 -0.83
N VAL A 43 -7.72 -18.60 0.41
CA VAL A 43 -6.62 -19.37 1.00
C VAL A 43 -7.09 -19.94 2.33
N ASP A 44 -6.91 -21.25 2.51
CA ASP A 44 -7.11 -21.91 3.80
C ASP A 44 -6.00 -21.48 4.77
N PRO A 45 -6.31 -20.80 5.88
CA PRO A 45 -5.31 -20.44 6.86
C PRO A 45 -4.79 -21.63 7.69
N GLY A 46 -5.42 -22.81 7.59
CA GLY A 46 -5.06 -24.01 8.36
C GLY A 46 -5.44 -23.94 9.84
N HIS A 47 -6.19 -22.91 10.24
CA HIS A 47 -6.73 -22.73 11.58
C HIS A 47 -8.05 -21.96 11.52
N PRO A 48 -8.94 -22.09 12.53
CA PRO A 48 -10.19 -21.34 12.54
C PRO A 48 -9.98 -19.82 12.49
N LEU A 49 -10.89 -19.12 11.80
CA LEU A 49 -10.99 -17.66 11.85
C LEU A 49 -11.43 -17.20 13.25
N THR A 50 -10.99 -16.01 13.64
CA THR A 50 -11.58 -15.35 14.81
C THR A 50 -12.99 -14.85 14.45
N ALA A 51 -13.85 -14.69 15.45
CA ALA A 51 -15.21 -14.15 15.24
C ALA A 51 -15.18 -12.77 14.58
N GLU A 52 -14.21 -11.92 14.96
CA GLU A 52 -14.02 -10.60 14.39
C GLU A 52 -13.67 -10.66 12.89
N ILE A 53 -12.75 -11.53 12.47
CA ILE A 53 -12.39 -11.66 11.05
C ILE A 53 -13.54 -12.26 10.24
N ALA A 54 -14.24 -13.26 10.79
CA ALA A 54 -15.41 -13.85 10.13
C ALA A 54 -16.56 -12.83 9.97
N GLU A 55 -16.80 -11.99 10.98
CA GLU A 55 -17.80 -10.91 10.91
C GLU A 55 -17.39 -9.83 9.91
N LEU A 56 -16.11 -9.43 9.92
CA LEU A 56 -15.58 -8.39 9.06
C LEU A 56 -15.65 -8.80 7.58
N THR A 57 -15.12 -9.99 7.26
CA THR A 57 -14.97 -10.46 5.87
C THR A 57 -16.19 -11.22 5.36
N GLY A 58 -17.07 -11.67 6.25
CA GLY A 58 -18.17 -12.57 5.91
C GLY A 58 -17.73 -13.98 5.46
N LEU A 59 -16.45 -14.32 5.61
CA LEU A 59 -15.90 -15.64 5.27
C LEU A 59 -16.02 -16.59 6.47
N THR A 60 -16.29 -17.86 6.19
CA THR A 60 -16.31 -18.94 7.18
C THR A 60 -15.15 -19.91 6.97
N ASP A 61 -14.81 -20.67 8.02
CA ASP A 61 -13.83 -21.76 7.90
C ASP A 61 -14.19 -22.75 6.78
N GLN A 62 -15.49 -22.96 6.53
CA GLN A 62 -15.97 -23.83 5.47
C GLN A 62 -15.73 -23.25 4.07
N ASP A 63 -15.80 -21.93 3.89
CA ASP A 63 -15.50 -21.28 2.62
C ASP A 63 -14.03 -21.42 2.25
N LEU A 64 -13.17 -21.37 3.28
CA LEU A 64 -11.71 -21.37 3.17
C LEU A 64 -11.11 -22.78 3.12
N ALA A 65 -11.81 -23.80 3.63
CA ALA A 65 -11.30 -25.16 3.72
C ALA A 65 -10.74 -25.67 2.38
N GLU A 66 -9.49 -26.14 2.39
CA GLU A 66 -8.77 -26.70 1.25
C GLU A 66 -8.56 -25.72 0.08
N ARG A 67 -8.78 -24.42 0.29
CA ARG A 67 -8.52 -23.39 -0.73
C ARG A 67 -7.06 -23.01 -0.76
N SER A 68 -6.56 -22.73 -1.95
CA SER A 68 -5.21 -22.21 -2.17
C SER A 68 -5.19 -21.31 -3.40
N ILE A 69 -4.17 -20.47 -3.48
CA ILE A 69 -3.88 -19.61 -4.62
C ILE A 69 -2.57 -20.07 -5.24
N ASP A 70 -2.52 -20.07 -6.57
CA ASP A 70 -1.29 -20.32 -7.32
C ASP A 70 -0.35 -19.11 -7.21
N GLU A 71 0.68 -19.24 -6.38
CA GLU A 71 1.68 -18.22 -6.11
C GLU A 71 2.47 -17.80 -7.37
N GLU A 72 2.70 -18.75 -8.30
CA GLU A 72 3.39 -18.45 -9.56
C GLU A 72 2.52 -17.58 -10.45
N GLN A 73 1.22 -17.90 -10.56
CA GLN A 73 0.28 -17.10 -11.33
C GLN A 73 0.13 -15.67 -10.77
N VAL A 74 0.16 -15.49 -9.45
CA VAL A 74 0.15 -14.15 -8.82
C VAL A 74 1.41 -13.38 -9.22
N ALA A 75 2.58 -14.00 -9.10
CA ALA A 75 3.84 -13.36 -9.43
C ALA A 75 3.97 -13.03 -10.93
N GLU A 76 3.51 -13.92 -11.83
CA GLU A 76 3.45 -13.69 -13.27
C GLU A 76 2.54 -12.51 -13.61
N MET A 77 1.37 -12.41 -12.96
CA MET A 77 0.44 -11.29 -13.16
C MET A 77 1.02 -9.96 -12.66
N LEU A 78 1.75 -9.96 -11.54
CA LEU A 78 2.45 -8.76 -11.06
C LEU A 78 3.55 -8.34 -12.04
N ALA A 79 4.32 -9.30 -12.55
CA ALA A 79 5.45 -9.05 -13.45
C ALA A 79 5.02 -8.62 -14.87
N SER A 80 3.78 -8.92 -15.28
CA SER A 80 3.25 -8.54 -16.59
C SER A 80 2.67 -7.12 -16.63
N CYS A 81 2.53 -6.45 -15.48
CA CYS A 81 1.96 -5.10 -15.39
C CYS A 81 3.05 -4.04 -15.28
N ASP A 82 2.81 -2.84 -15.85
CA ASP A 82 3.71 -1.68 -15.72
C ASP A 82 3.72 -1.11 -14.29
N GLY A 83 2.68 -1.38 -13.51
CA GLY A 83 2.52 -0.91 -12.14
C GLY A 83 1.37 -1.59 -11.42
N VAL A 84 1.41 -1.55 -10.10
CA VAL A 84 0.38 -2.10 -9.21
C VAL A 84 -0.18 -0.97 -8.36
N VAL A 85 -1.50 -0.93 -8.21
CA VAL A 85 -2.16 0.02 -7.31
C VAL A 85 -3.05 -0.77 -6.35
N ALA A 86 -2.99 -0.40 -5.08
CA ALA A 86 -3.90 -0.84 -4.03
C ALA A 86 -4.40 0.38 -3.27
N TYR A 87 -5.50 0.24 -2.54
CA TYR A 87 -5.97 1.33 -1.70
C TYR A 87 -4.97 1.60 -0.59
N ASN A 88 -4.53 0.56 0.11
CA ASN A 88 -3.54 0.62 1.16
C ASN A 88 -2.34 -0.27 0.83
N ALA A 89 -1.55 0.12 -0.18
CA ALA A 89 -0.41 -0.68 -0.63
C ALA A 89 0.62 -1.03 0.46
N GLY A 90 0.73 -0.19 1.51
CA GLY A 90 1.61 -0.48 2.65
C GLY A 90 1.13 -1.66 3.52
N PHE A 91 -0.12 -2.08 3.35
CA PHE A 91 -0.71 -3.28 3.93
C PHE A 91 -0.69 -4.45 2.94
N ASP A 92 -1.29 -4.28 1.76
CA ASP A 92 -1.48 -5.37 0.80
C ASP A 92 -0.15 -5.95 0.28
N ARG A 93 0.79 -5.08 -0.08
CA ARG A 93 2.03 -5.51 -0.71
C ARG A 93 2.86 -6.44 0.18
N PRO A 94 3.13 -6.13 1.46
CA PRO A 94 3.78 -7.06 2.37
C PRO A 94 3.13 -8.45 2.43
N PHE A 95 1.80 -8.53 2.44
CA PHE A 95 1.07 -9.80 2.47
C PHE A 95 1.22 -10.55 1.15
N VAL A 96 1.13 -9.86 0.01
CA VAL A 96 1.33 -10.46 -1.31
C VAL A 96 2.77 -10.96 -1.50
N GLU A 97 3.79 -10.17 -1.13
CA GLU A 97 5.19 -10.61 -1.18
C GLU A 97 5.45 -11.80 -0.23
N LYS A 98 4.78 -11.85 0.93
CA LYS A 98 4.82 -13.02 1.84
C LYS A 98 4.18 -14.25 1.20
N LEU A 99 3.01 -14.11 0.58
CA LEU A 99 2.30 -15.21 -0.08
C LEU A 99 3.15 -15.84 -1.18
N ILE A 100 3.72 -15.04 -2.08
CA ILE A 100 4.52 -15.54 -3.22
C ILE A 100 5.96 -15.92 -2.84
N GLY A 101 6.39 -15.64 -1.61
CA GLY A 101 7.73 -15.93 -1.11
C GLY A 101 8.89 -15.19 -1.80
N ARG A 102 8.61 -14.17 -2.62
CA ARG A 102 9.63 -13.41 -3.38
C ARG A 102 9.22 -11.96 -3.66
N HIS A 103 10.22 -11.16 -3.99
CA HIS A 103 10.01 -9.80 -4.48
C HIS A 103 9.86 -9.78 -6.00
N VAL A 104 8.81 -9.13 -6.48
CA VAL A 104 8.62 -8.79 -7.90
C VAL A 104 8.94 -7.31 -8.07
N ASN A 105 9.91 -6.99 -8.93
CA ASN A 105 10.35 -5.62 -9.18
C ASN A 105 9.36 -4.89 -10.10
N VAL A 106 8.21 -4.50 -9.53
CA VAL A 106 7.16 -3.70 -10.17
C VAL A 106 6.86 -2.47 -9.31
N PRO A 107 6.63 -1.28 -9.89
CA PRO A 107 6.21 -0.09 -9.13
C PRO A 107 4.87 -0.30 -8.42
N TRP A 108 4.76 0.16 -7.15
CA TRP A 108 3.48 0.18 -6.44
C TRP A 108 3.03 1.62 -6.13
N GLY A 109 1.74 1.90 -6.37
CA GLY A 109 1.02 3.09 -5.95
C GLY A 109 0.00 2.77 -4.84
N CYS A 110 -0.25 3.74 -3.98
CA CYS A 110 -1.17 3.63 -2.86
C CYS A 110 -2.21 4.74 -2.93
N ALA A 111 -3.46 4.43 -3.27
CA ALA A 111 -4.49 5.47 -3.38
C ALA A 111 -4.69 6.22 -2.05
N MET A 112 -4.56 5.56 -0.91
CA MET A 112 -4.67 6.17 0.42
C MET A 112 -3.56 7.18 0.72
N ALA A 113 -2.31 6.90 0.32
CA ALA A 113 -1.14 7.69 0.71
C ALA A 113 -0.61 8.63 -0.38
N ASP A 114 -0.83 8.30 -1.65
CA ASP A 114 -0.28 9.01 -2.81
C ASP A 114 -1.19 10.11 -3.33
N VAL A 115 -2.50 9.92 -3.17
CA VAL A 115 -3.48 10.88 -3.66
C VAL A 115 -3.62 12.02 -2.64
N PRO A 116 -3.50 13.29 -3.06
CA PRO A 116 -3.62 14.43 -2.17
C PRO A 116 -5.11 14.76 -1.91
N TRP A 117 -5.86 13.84 -1.32
CA TRP A 117 -7.33 13.88 -1.15
C TRP A 117 -7.88 15.25 -0.73
N ARG A 118 -7.28 15.89 0.29
CA ARG A 118 -7.71 17.22 0.77
C ARG A 118 -7.56 18.32 -0.27
N LYS A 119 -6.49 18.27 -1.10
CA LYS A 119 -6.29 19.24 -2.19
C LYS A 119 -7.31 19.03 -3.32
N LEU A 120 -7.91 17.84 -3.40
CA LEU A 120 -8.93 17.47 -4.38
C LEU A 120 -10.37 17.64 -3.86
N GLY A 121 -10.56 18.22 -2.67
CA GLY A 121 -11.89 18.47 -2.09
C GLY A 121 -12.50 17.28 -1.34
N PHE A 122 -11.74 16.20 -1.11
CA PHE A 122 -12.19 15.04 -0.35
C PHE A 122 -11.72 15.12 1.11
N GLU A 123 -12.55 14.65 2.04
CA GLU A 123 -12.08 14.29 3.38
C GLU A 123 -11.46 12.88 3.33
N PRO A 124 -10.17 12.72 3.71
CA PRO A 124 -9.51 11.42 3.74
C PRO A 124 -10.22 10.46 4.70
N GLY A 125 -10.26 9.17 4.35
CA GLY A 125 -10.87 8.16 5.20
C GLY A 125 -10.71 6.75 4.63
N PRO A 126 -11.58 5.80 5.00
CA PRO A 126 -11.65 4.49 4.35
C PRO A 126 -12.09 4.59 2.89
N GLN A 127 -11.76 3.59 2.06
CA GLN A 127 -12.09 3.58 0.63
C GLN A 127 -13.58 3.84 0.36
N GLY A 128 -14.47 3.15 1.07
CA GLY A 128 -15.91 3.31 0.91
C GLY A 128 -16.39 4.74 1.19
N TYR A 129 -15.72 5.49 2.08
CA TYR A 129 -16.06 6.88 2.38
C TYR A 129 -15.64 7.83 1.25
N LEU A 130 -14.47 7.62 0.65
CA LEU A 130 -14.04 8.39 -0.52
C LEU A 130 -14.91 8.07 -1.73
N LEU A 131 -15.25 6.80 -1.91
CA LEU A 131 -16.16 6.35 -2.97
C LEU A 131 -17.55 7.00 -2.82
N ASN A 132 -18.05 7.14 -1.60
CA ASN A 132 -19.30 7.85 -1.31
C ASN A 132 -19.23 9.34 -1.68
N GLN A 133 -18.13 10.03 -1.32
CA GLN A 133 -17.90 11.41 -1.71
C GLN A 133 -17.80 11.59 -3.23
N ALA A 134 -17.31 10.58 -3.95
CA ALA A 134 -17.29 10.53 -5.41
C ALA A 134 -18.65 10.21 -6.05
N GLY A 135 -19.71 10.01 -5.25
CA GLY A 135 -21.08 9.76 -5.72
C GLY A 135 -21.42 8.28 -5.95
N TYR A 136 -20.58 7.36 -5.49
CA TYR A 136 -20.77 5.91 -5.67
C TYR A 136 -21.04 5.21 -4.33
N TYR A 137 -21.50 3.95 -4.39
CA TYR A 137 -21.81 3.17 -3.21
C TYR A 137 -21.19 1.77 -3.29
N MET A 138 -20.62 1.32 -2.18
CA MET A 138 -20.07 -0.02 -2.02
C MET A 138 -20.91 -0.76 -0.97
N PRO A 139 -21.78 -1.72 -1.39
CA PRO A 139 -22.68 -2.42 -0.47
C PRO A 139 -21.96 -3.36 0.49
N SER A 140 -20.81 -3.88 0.08
CA SER A 140 -20.04 -4.87 0.83
C SER A 140 -18.60 -4.40 0.88
N ALA A 141 -18.18 -3.92 2.05
CA ALA A 141 -16.78 -3.68 2.37
C ALA A 141 -16.15 -4.99 2.89
N HIS A 142 -14.83 -5.09 2.79
CA HIS A 142 -14.05 -6.23 3.29
C HIS A 142 -14.29 -7.52 2.51
N ARG A 143 -14.48 -7.35 1.20
CA ARG A 143 -14.54 -8.43 0.21
C ARG A 143 -13.60 -8.04 -0.90
N ALA A 144 -12.49 -8.75 -1.04
CA ALA A 144 -11.38 -8.27 -1.85
C ALA A 144 -11.77 -7.94 -3.29
N LYS A 145 -12.70 -8.72 -3.88
CA LYS A 145 -13.22 -8.45 -5.21
C LYS A 145 -14.04 -7.16 -5.30
N ASP A 146 -14.92 -6.93 -4.33
CA ASP A 146 -15.77 -5.73 -4.32
C ASP A 146 -14.91 -4.49 -4.05
N ASP A 147 -13.93 -4.61 -3.16
CA ASP A 147 -12.95 -3.55 -2.89
C ASP A 147 -12.07 -3.24 -4.11
N VAL A 148 -11.62 -4.23 -4.88
CA VAL A 148 -10.91 -3.99 -6.16
C VAL A 148 -11.80 -3.26 -7.18
N LEU A 149 -13.05 -3.67 -7.34
CA LEU A 149 -13.98 -3.04 -8.29
C LEU A 149 -14.33 -1.61 -7.87
N ALA A 150 -14.53 -1.38 -6.57
CA ALA A 150 -14.73 -0.05 -6.01
C ALA A 150 -13.49 0.83 -6.19
N LEU A 151 -12.27 0.29 -6.02
CA LEU A 151 -11.04 1.03 -6.26
C LEU A 151 -10.90 1.41 -7.73
N ILE A 152 -11.21 0.51 -8.67
CA ILE A 152 -11.26 0.83 -10.11
C ILE A 152 -12.19 2.00 -10.37
N GLN A 153 -13.41 1.97 -9.81
CA GLN A 153 -14.39 3.05 -9.98
C GLN A 153 -13.91 4.37 -9.38
N LEU A 154 -13.27 4.32 -8.20
CA LEU A 154 -12.70 5.49 -7.54
C LEU A 154 -11.53 6.07 -8.35
N LEU A 155 -10.67 5.22 -8.90
CA LEU A 155 -9.50 5.67 -9.67
C LEU A 155 -9.88 6.30 -11.02
N ASP A 156 -10.96 5.87 -11.69
CA ASP A 156 -11.44 6.52 -12.92
C ASP A 156 -12.22 7.83 -12.68
N HIS A 157 -12.52 8.17 -11.42
CA HIS A 157 -13.22 9.41 -11.09
C HIS A 157 -12.36 10.63 -11.50
N VAL A 158 -12.99 11.55 -12.22
CA VAL A 158 -12.39 12.81 -12.69
C VAL A 158 -12.64 13.89 -11.65
N CYS A 159 -11.57 14.48 -11.12
CA CYS A 159 -11.63 15.57 -10.16
C CYS A 159 -12.00 16.90 -10.83
N ASP A 160 -12.25 17.94 -10.02
CA ASP A 160 -12.62 19.28 -10.49
C ASP A 160 -11.55 19.94 -11.40
N ASP A 161 -10.29 19.52 -11.27
CA ASP A 161 -9.17 19.98 -12.12
C ASP A 161 -9.10 19.26 -13.48
N GLY A 162 -10.00 18.31 -13.74
CA GLY A 162 -10.11 17.56 -14.99
C GLY A 162 -9.20 16.33 -15.09
N GLU A 163 -8.36 16.06 -14.09
CA GLU A 163 -7.53 14.86 -14.03
C GLU A 163 -8.21 13.75 -13.21
N THR A 164 -7.90 12.49 -13.52
CA THR A 164 -8.40 11.37 -12.71
C THR A 164 -7.58 11.15 -11.46
N ILE A 165 -8.19 10.51 -10.46
CA ILE A 165 -7.47 10.00 -9.28
C ILE A 165 -6.37 9.02 -9.70
N MET A 166 -6.59 8.21 -10.75
CA MET A 166 -5.56 7.37 -11.35
C MET A 166 -4.38 8.19 -11.87
N ALA A 167 -4.61 9.27 -12.63
CA ALA A 167 -3.53 10.12 -13.13
C ALA A 167 -2.68 10.69 -11.99
N LYS A 168 -3.31 11.15 -10.90
CA LYS A 168 -2.60 11.60 -9.69
C LYS A 168 -1.77 10.48 -9.04
N THR A 169 -2.33 9.27 -8.99
CA THR A 169 -1.66 8.09 -8.44
C THR A 169 -0.43 7.71 -9.26
N LEU A 170 -0.55 7.65 -10.59
CA LEU A 170 0.55 7.36 -11.51
C LEU A 170 1.65 8.43 -11.40
N ALA A 171 1.28 9.72 -11.40
CA ALA A 171 2.23 10.81 -11.20
C ALA A 171 3.00 10.69 -9.87
N ALA A 172 2.34 10.25 -8.80
CA ALA A 172 2.97 10.03 -7.49
C ALA A 172 3.83 8.74 -7.42
N MET A 173 3.56 7.76 -8.28
CA MET A 173 4.44 6.60 -8.48
C MET A 173 5.76 7.05 -9.12
N ASP A 174 5.70 7.85 -10.17
CA ASP A 174 6.85 8.37 -10.92
C ASP A 174 7.65 9.45 -10.16
N ALA A 175 6.98 10.18 -9.27
CA ALA A 175 7.61 11.24 -8.48
C ALA A 175 8.73 10.70 -7.57
N PRO A 176 9.85 11.44 -7.44
CA PRO A 176 10.95 11.03 -6.58
C PRO A 176 10.50 11.01 -5.11
N ALA A 177 11.02 10.03 -4.39
CA ALA A 177 10.81 9.86 -2.96
C ALA A 177 12.10 9.33 -2.33
N TRP A 178 12.22 9.57 -1.03
CA TRP A 178 13.40 9.21 -0.25
C TRP A 178 12.99 8.57 1.06
N ARG A 179 13.87 7.73 1.59
CA ARG A 179 13.86 7.31 2.98
C ARG A 179 14.95 8.07 3.72
N PHE A 180 14.55 8.81 4.73
CA PHE A 180 15.45 9.44 5.68
C PHE A 180 15.69 8.45 6.81
N GLU A 181 16.93 8.11 7.06
CA GLU A 181 17.36 7.19 8.10
C GLU A 181 18.13 7.97 9.17
N ALA A 182 17.67 7.87 10.41
CA ALA A 182 18.26 8.58 11.54
C ALA A 182 19.48 7.83 12.11
N GLN A 183 20.41 7.45 11.22
CA GLN A 183 21.61 6.73 11.62
C GLN A 183 22.49 7.62 12.51
N GLY A 184 22.83 7.14 13.70
CA GLY A 184 23.67 7.89 14.64
C GLY A 184 22.97 9.06 15.35
N ALA A 185 21.64 9.17 15.26
CA ALA A 185 20.87 10.04 16.15
C ALA A 185 21.03 9.55 17.61
N PRO A 186 21.43 10.42 18.55
CA PRO A 186 21.48 10.04 19.97
C PRO A 186 20.13 9.53 20.48
N TYR A 187 20.15 8.54 21.39
CA TYR A 187 18.93 7.94 21.95
C TYR A 187 17.94 8.97 22.52
N GLY A 188 18.43 10.11 23.01
CA GLY A 188 17.61 11.20 23.55
C GLY A 188 16.59 11.79 22.56
N TYR A 189 16.81 11.67 21.25
CA TYR A 189 15.91 12.20 20.22
C TYR A 189 14.79 11.23 19.80
N LYS A 190 14.61 10.12 20.54
CA LYS A 190 13.58 9.13 20.24
C LYS A 190 12.17 9.75 20.21
N ASP A 191 11.88 10.63 21.15
CA ASP A 191 10.56 11.27 21.24
C ASP A 191 10.37 12.28 20.11
N ASP A 192 11.38 13.09 19.78
CA ASP A 192 11.36 14.01 18.64
C ASP A 192 11.15 13.27 17.31
N LEU A 193 11.89 12.17 17.09
CA LEU A 193 11.74 11.32 15.91
C LEU A 193 10.32 10.75 15.80
N ARG A 194 9.76 10.28 16.93
CA ARG A 194 8.38 9.76 16.97
C ARG A 194 7.36 10.86 16.69
N GLU A 195 7.52 12.06 17.26
CA GLU A 195 6.65 13.21 17.00
C GLU A 195 6.71 13.64 15.52
N GLN A 196 7.90 13.60 14.93
CA GLN A 196 8.13 13.83 13.51
C GLN A 196 7.72 12.64 12.62
N ARG A 197 7.07 11.63 13.18
CA ARG A 197 6.50 10.46 12.48
C ARG A 197 7.54 9.55 11.82
N TYR A 198 8.77 9.53 12.33
CA TYR A 198 9.67 8.42 12.04
C TYR A 198 9.09 7.13 12.63
N ARG A 199 9.38 6.02 11.96
CA ARG A 199 9.03 4.67 12.38
C ARG A 199 10.30 3.93 12.77
N TRP A 200 10.21 3.12 13.80
CA TRP A 200 11.32 2.27 14.23
C TRP A 200 11.30 0.98 13.41
N ALA A 201 12.38 0.73 12.65
CA ALA A 201 12.58 -0.52 11.95
C ALA A 201 13.52 -1.41 12.76
N TRP A 202 13.02 -2.60 13.11
CA TRP A 202 13.81 -3.65 13.75
C TRP A 202 14.61 -4.40 12.70
N GLY A 203 15.94 -4.38 12.79
CA GLY A 203 16.84 -4.97 11.80
C GLY A 203 17.70 -6.08 12.40
N ARG A 204 18.09 -7.07 11.59
CA ARG A 204 19.05 -8.12 12.04
C ARG A 204 20.45 -7.56 12.34
N LEU A 205 20.83 -6.44 11.72
CA LEU A 205 22.16 -5.85 11.82
C LEU A 205 22.14 -4.48 12.54
N HIS A 206 21.15 -3.63 12.26
CA HIS A 206 20.97 -2.35 12.96
C HIS A 206 19.48 -1.98 13.04
N ASP A 207 19.05 -1.51 14.19
CA ASP A 207 17.75 -0.87 14.35
C ASP A 207 17.88 0.62 14.01
N VAL A 208 16.93 1.15 13.23
CA VAL A 208 17.00 2.53 12.75
C VAL A 208 15.62 3.18 12.70
N TRP A 209 15.55 4.44 13.12
CA TRP A 209 14.39 5.28 12.85
C TRP A 209 14.42 5.70 11.38
N HIS A 210 13.32 5.51 10.68
CA HIS A 210 13.21 5.93 9.29
C HIS A 210 11.89 6.64 8.99
N LYS A 211 11.90 7.51 7.98
CA LYS A 211 10.71 8.20 7.48
C LYS A 211 10.73 8.24 5.96
N HIS A 212 9.58 8.01 5.34
CA HIS A 212 9.41 8.18 3.91
C HIS A 212 9.05 9.65 3.64
N VAL A 213 9.75 10.27 2.70
CA VAL A 213 9.65 11.69 2.39
C VAL A 213 9.44 11.87 0.90
N ARG A 214 8.45 12.69 0.54
CA ARG A 214 8.13 13.08 -0.84
C ARG A 214 8.81 14.38 -1.21
N ALA A 215 8.89 14.68 -2.50
CA ALA A 215 9.53 15.89 -3.03
C ALA A 215 9.05 17.17 -2.32
N GLU A 216 7.74 17.30 -2.09
CA GLU A 216 7.15 18.46 -1.41
C GLU A 216 7.61 18.62 0.06
N GLY A 217 8.02 17.54 0.72
CA GLY A 217 8.48 17.55 2.12
C GLY A 217 9.99 17.46 2.29
N TYR A 218 10.77 17.29 1.20
CA TYR A 218 12.20 16.98 1.27
C TYR A 218 13.00 18.03 2.06
N GLN A 219 12.89 19.30 1.64
CA GLN A 219 13.69 20.37 2.24
C GLN A 219 13.26 20.63 3.69
N ALA A 220 11.95 20.67 3.95
CA ALA A 220 11.42 20.89 5.29
C ALA A 220 11.87 19.80 6.27
N GLU A 221 11.93 18.53 5.82
CA GLU A 221 12.41 17.43 6.64
C GLU A 221 13.92 17.51 6.91
N LEU A 222 14.70 17.83 5.88
CA LEU A 222 16.15 18.01 6.02
C LEU A 222 16.47 19.14 7.01
N ASP A 223 15.81 20.29 6.87
CA ASP A 223 15.98 21.44 7.76
C ASP A 223 15.59 21.10 9.20
N TRP A 224 14.47 20.39 9.39
CA TRP A 224 14.06 19.91 10.72
C TRP A 224 15.11 18.97 11.33
N TYR A 225 15.59 17.99 10.57
CA TYR A 225 16.53 16.99 11.07
C TYR A 225 17.85 17.64 11.47
N VAL A 226 18.40 18.52 10.62
CA VAL A 226 19.65 19.22 10.91
C VAL A 226 19.50 20.17 12.11
N SER A 227 18.41 20.92 12.18
CA SER A 227 18.18 21.88 13.28
C SER A 227 17.93 21.21 14.63
N THR A 228 17.21 20.08 14.64
CA THR A 228 16.81 19.39 15.88
C THR A 228 17.89 18.42 16.34
N ILE A 229 18.40 17.58 15.44
CA ILE A 229 19.32 16.49 15.78
C ILE A 229 20.79 16.94 15.68
N GLY A 230 21.08 18.01 14.92
CA GLY A 230 22.42 18.56 14.77
C GLY A 230 23.35 17.74 13.89
N LYS A 231 22.80 16.87 13.03
CA LYS A 231 23.52 16.01 12.08
C LYS A 231 22.76 15.93 10.77
N ASP A 232 23.43 15.48 9.71
CA ASP A 232 22.74 15.11 8.47
C ASP A 232 22.11 13.71 8.60
N PRO A 233 20.89 13.50 8.08
CA PRO A 233 20.31 12.17 7.97
C PRO A 233 20.97 11.39 6.83
N VAL A 234 20.92 10.05 6.89
CA VAL A 234 21.22 9.22 5.73
C VAL A 234 19.99 9.23 4.81
N ILE A 235 20.17 9.65 3.56
CA ILE A 235 19.07 9.82 2.59
C ILE A 235 19.22 8.80 1.47
N VAL A 236 18.25 7.90 1.37
CA VAL A 236 18.25 6.81 0.39
C VAL A 236 17.12 7.03 -0.63
N PRO A 237 17.37 6.94 -1.95
CA PRO A 237 16.30 6.91 -2.94
C PRO A 237 15.29 5.80 -2.66
N LEU A 238 14.00 6.11 -2.76
CA LEU A 238 12.90 5.19 -2.47
C LEU A 238 11.94 5.12 -3.66
N PRO A 239 12.31 4.41 -4.74
CA PRO A 239 11.44 4.26 -5.91
C PRO A 239 10.12 3.56 -5.55
N ALA A 240 9.08 3.72 -6.37
CA ALA A 240 7.79 3.07 -6.15
C ALA A 240 7.88 1.53 -6.07
N SER A 241 8.90 0.92 -6.69
CA SER A 241 9.19 -0.51 -6.56
C SER A 241 9.70 -0.92 -5.18
N GLU A 242 10.07 0.00 -4.30
CA GLU A 242 10.55 -0.29 -2.93
C GLU A 242 9.67 0.33 -1.83
N ARG A 243 8.93 1.40 -2.15
CA ARG A 243 8.25 2.30 -1.19
C ARG A 243 7.28 1.64 -0.21
N TYR A 244 6.54 0.64 -0.67
CA TYR A 244 5.47 0.00 0.11
C TYR A 244 5.83 -1.40 0.59
N ARG A 245 7.10 -1.78 0.50
CA ARG A 245 7.56 -3.07 1.00
C ARG A 245 7.57 -3.09 2.52
N PHE A 246 7.56 -4.29 3.08
CA PHE A 246 7.62 -4.46 4.52
C PHE A 246 8.94 -3.90 5.07
N HIS A 247 8.91 -3.20 6.20
CA HIS A 247 10.06 -2.44 6.69
C HIS A 247 11.32 -3.28 6.97
N THR A 248 11.20 -4.60 7.07
CA THR A 248 12.35 -5.51 7.26
C THR A 248 12.94 -6.06 5.95
N THR A 249 12.42 -5.68 4.77
CA THR A 249 12.89 -6.22 3.48
C THR A 249 14.12 -5.50 2.92
N TRP A 250 14.57 -4.45 3.58
CA TRP A 250 15.69 -3.63 3.16
C TRP A 250 16.73 -3.55 4.27
N THR A 251 17.98 -3.25 3.92
CA THR A 251 19.08 -3.09 4.88
C THR A 251 19.46 -1.61 4.99
N PRO A 252 19.58 -1.06 6.22
CA PRO A 252 20.18 0.26 6.50
C PRO A 252 21.36 0.56 5.59
N ALA A 253 21.39 1.77 5.00
CA ALA A 253 22.42 2.16 4.04
C ALA A 253 23.79 2.35 4.67
#